data_AF-A0A7S2RMS8-F1
#
_entry.id   AF-A0A7S2RMS8-F1
#
_cell.length_a   1.000
_cell.length_b   1.000
_cell.length_c   1.000
_cell.angle_alpha   90.00
_cell.angle_beta   90.00
_cell.angle_gamma   90.00
#
_symmetry.space_group_name_H-M   'P 1'
#
loop_
_entity.id
_entity.type
_entity.pdbx_description
1 polymer ?
#
loop_
_entity_poly.entity_id
_entity_poly.type
_entity_poly.pdbx_seq_one_letter_code
_entity_poly.pdbx_strand_id
1 'polypeptide(L)'
;MAAIDPRLCETTSCPTNIACIKYWGKADRKFNTPINSSVSVTLNQDDLRAITTVVASKDFSSDRLWLNGEELDINDVSKNSHAKRFQTCLLEMRKLAEDRIDPNTGDVLVRKEDWSQYRIHVVSRNTFPTAAGLASSAAGYACLVFALSKLFQVKASLSDISVIARQGSGSACRSLFGGFVKWEQGTAAANWQDSRAVPVASKEDWEDMATVILVANDKKKDTSSTSGMNTSVETSPLLAFRAREVVDGRLAAIEKAYRARNFSEFGQLTMADSNQFHATCLDTYPPIFYLNDVSRQIIRLVHAFNDYYGEIRAAYTFDAGPNAVIFVLKKHQSALLSYMLHYFPPPSMDATPSRFQSFSNRPGEVAVALDTAVDPGLIAAGDATGRTPVPGDVKMVYLTGVGDGPRVLTGDSSEWLVDPGTGLPKDNMISSGAEVEQDDKTDGDGHMGVAGQVKNLSQRIACLERSLTHQFSKLERLLGPATVPSAQTVMANLLRFSTLYLAFYGGLAVASSFAKGASWKWRK
;
A
#
# COMPACT_ATOMS: atom_id res chain seq x y z
N MET A 1 -18.63 1.46 30.94
CA MET A 1 -19.02 2.21 29.73
C MET A 1 -20.48 1.91 29.46
N ALA A 2 -21.27 2.94 29.17
CA ALA A 2 -22.59 2.69 28.59
C ALA A 2 -22.43 2.05 27.21
N ALA A 3 -23.42 1.26 26.78
CA ALA A 3 -23.46 0.77 25.41
C ALA A 3 -23.38 1.95 24.42
N ILE A 4 -22.73 1.74 23.28
CA ILE A 4 -22.60 2.77 22.26
C ILE A 4 -23.98 3.12 21.71
N ASP A 5 -24.28 4.43 21.60
CA ASP A 5 -25.45 4.87 20.86
C ASP A 5 -25.24 4.55 19.36
N PRO A 6 -26.01 3.62 18.76
CA PRO A 6 -25.85 3.23 17.36
C PRO A 6 -25.98 4.41 16.40
N ARG A 7 -26.68 5.48 16.81
CA ARG A 7 -26.87 6.68 16.01
C ARG A 7 -25.63 7.59 15.97
N LEU A 8 -24.64 7.31 16.81
CA LEU A 8 -23.32 7.95 16.83
C LEU A 8 -22.21 7.03 16.30
N CYS A 9 -22.60 6.00 15.54
CA CYS A 9 -21.73 5.07 14.83
C CYS A 9 -21.98 5.19 13.32
N GLU A 10 -20.92 5.24 12.53
CA GLU A 10 -20.99 5.22 11.07
C GLU A 10 -19.99 4.20 10.53
N THR A 11 -20.47 3.27 9.71
CA THR A 11 -19.60 2.33 8.98
C THR A 11 -19.70 2.64 7.49
N THR A 12 -18.55 2.79 6.84
CA THR A 12 -18.48 3.09 5.41
C THR A 12 -17.48 2.19 4.72
N SER A 13 -17.64 2.03 3.41
CA SER A 13 -16.59 1.50 2.55
C SER A 13 -16.14 2.53 1.53
N CYS A 14 -14.87 2.48 1.17
CA CYS A 14 -14.31 3.29 0.10
C CYS A 14 -13.49 2.46 -0.89
N PRO A 15 -13.57 2.80 -2.19
CA PRO A 15 -12.78 2.15 -3.21
C PRO A 15 -11.31 2.57 -3.16
N THR A 16 -10.45 1.70 -3.67
CA THR A 16 -9.12 2.14 -4.12
C THR A 16 -9.21 2.73 -5.54
N ASN A 17 -8.19 3.48 -5.95
CA ASN A 17 -8.10 4.04 -7.30
C ASN A 17 -6.70 3.84 -7.88
N ILE A 18 -6.61 3.69 -9.19
CA ILE A 18 -5.35 3.51 -9.93
C ILE A 18 -5.12 4.71 -10.83
N ALA A 19 -3.99 5.39 -10.65
CA ALA A 19 -3.65 6.56 -11.46
C ALA A 19 -3.23 6.16 -12.88
N CYS A 20 -3.86 6.76 -13.89
CA CYS A 20 -3.44 6.66 -15.29
C CYS A 20 -2.45 7.77 -15.64
N ILE A 21 -2.74 9.00 -15.16
CA ILE A 21 -1.76 10.09 -15.13
C ILE A 21 -1.28 10.27 -13.69
N LYS A 22 0.01 10.06 -13.47
CA LYS A 22 0.61 9.85 -12.14
C LYS A 22 0.77 11.15 -11.36
N TYR A 23 0.38 11.07 -10.09
CA TYR A 23 0.82 12.00 -9.05
C TYR A 23 2.19 11.57 -8.54
N TRP A 24 3.21 12.40 -8.76
CA TRP A 24 4.53 12.20 -8.19
C TRP A 24 5.22 13.54 -7.94
N GLY A 25 5.34 13.92 -6.67
CA GLY A 25 5.99 15.17 -6.25
C GLY A 25 5.00 16.15 -5.63
N LYS A 26 5.43 16.82 -4.56
CA LYS A 26 4.60 17.76 -3.79
C LYS A 26 5.04 19.19 -4.04
N ALA A 27 4.09 20.05 -4.38
CA ALA A 27 4.31 21.50 -4.40
C ALA A 27 4.34 22.04 -2.97
N ASP A 28 3.43 21.59 -2.11
CA ASP A 28 3.40 21.95 -0.69
C ASP A 28 3.25 20.69 0.19
N ARG A 29 4.23 20.48 1.08
CA ARG A 29 4.26 19.32 2.00
C ARG A 29 3.27 19.44 3.15
N LYS A 30 2.94 20.66 3.58
CA LYS A 30 1.99 20.93 4.68
C LYS A 30 0.57 20.65 4.21
N PHE A 31 0.21 21.13 3.03
CA PHE A 31 -1.13 20.95 2.46
C PHE A 31 -1.27 19.66 1.63
N ASN A 32 -0.15 18.96 1.37
CA ASN A 32 -0.08 17.75 0.56
C ASN A 32 -0.57 17.95 -0.88
N THR A 33 -0.22 19.09 -1.48
CA THR A 33 -0.62 19.46 -2.85
C THR A 33 0.43 18.99 -3.86
N PRO A 34 0.03 18.66 -5.09
CA PRO A 34 0.92 18.04 -6.05
C PRO A 34 1.61 19.10 -6.93
N ILE A 35 2.73 18.74 -7.55
CA ILE A 35 3.37 19.60 -8.57
C ILE A 35 2.66 19.55 -9.94
N ASN A 36 1.72 18.62 -10.11
CA ASN A 36 0.92 18.44 -11.31
C ASN A 36 -0.42 17.81 -10.97
N SER A 37 -1.44 18.06 -11.79
CA SER A 37 -2.73 17.37 -11.67
C SER A 37 -2.58 15.88 -12.02
N SER A 38 -3.51 15.04 -11.57
CA SER A 38 -3.49 13.59 -11.84
C SER A 38 -4.88 13.07 -12.14
N VAL A 39 -4.99 11.92 -12.80
CA VAL A 39 -6.29 11.28 -13.07
C VAL A 39 -6.21 9.78 -12.83
N SER A 40 -7.27 9.20 -12.29
CA SER A 40 -7.34 7.79 -11.91
C SER A 40 -8.66 7.15 -12.29
N VAL A 41 -8.64 5.83 -12.37
CA VAL A 41 -9.83 4.98 -12.43
C VAL A 41 -10.11 4.46 -11.02
N THR A 42 -11.32 4.67 -10.53
CA THR A 42 -11.81 4.09 -9.27
C THR A 42 -12.17 2.62 -9.48
N LEU A 43 -11.68 1.72 -8.61
CA LEU A 43 -11.92 0.27 -8.74
C LEU A 43 -13.20 -0.16 -8.00
N ASN A 44 -13.81 -1.26 -8.43
CA ASN A 44 -15.03 -1.76 -7.82
C ASN A 44 -14.81 -2.24 -6.37
N GLN A 45 -15.63 -1.72 -5.46
CA GLN A 45 -15.61 -2.04 -4.03
C GLN A 45 -16.01 -3.47 -3.71
N ASP A 46 -16.75 -4.14 -4.60
CA ASP A 46 -17.10 -5.55 -4.41
C ASP A 46 -15.84 -6.44 -4.47
N ASP A 47 -14.82 -5.99 -5.19
CA ASP A 47 -13.53 -6.68 -5.29
C ASP A 47 -12.51 -6.11 -4.27
N LEU A 48 -12.36 -4.79 -4.19
CA LEU A 48 -11.29 -4.12 -3.44
C LEU A 48 -11.78 -2.85 -2.72
N ARG A 49 -11.82 -2.88 -1.39
CA ARG A 49 -12.25 -1.74 -0.57
C ARG A 49 -11.53 -1.62 0.76
N ALA A 50 -11.49 -0.39 1.28
CA ALA A 50 -11.31 -0.14 2.70
C ALA A 50 -12.69 -0.10 3.37
N ILE A 51 -12.78 -0.56 4.61
CA ILE A 51 -13.98 -0.46 5.46
C ILE A 51 -13.55 0.25 6.74
N THR A 52 -14.29 1.27 7.15
CA THR A 52 -14.01 2.05 8.34
C THR A 52 -15.28 2.26 9.14
N THR A 53 -15.22 1.95 10.44
CA THR A 53 -16.23 2.33 11.42
C THR A 53 -15.69 3.47 12.28
N VAL A 54 -16.46 4.54 12.43
CA VAL A 54 -16.21 5.65 13.36
C VAL A 54 -17.31 5.71 14.40
N VAL A 55 -16.93 5.86 15.67
CA VAL A 55 -17.88 5.98 16.79
C VAL A 55 -17.52 7.18 17.64
N ALA A 56 -18.52 7.97 18.04
CA ALA A 56 -18.35 9.06 19.00
C ALA A 56 -18.98 8.73 20.36
N SER A 57 -18.29 9.06 21.46
CA SER A 57 -18.84 9.01 22.81
C SER A 57 -18.19 10.04 23.73
N LYS A 58 -18.95 10.52 24.74
CA LYS A 58 -18.42 11.32 25.85
C LYS A 58 -17.69 10.46 26.90
N ASP A 59 -17.97 9.17 26.94
CA ASP A 59 -17.35 8.22 27.88
C ASP A 59 -15.93 7.81 27.46
N PHE A 60 -15.55 8.11 26.22
CA PHE A 60 -14.21 7.85 25.72
C PHE A 60 -13.21 8.89 26.25
N SER A 61 -12.06 8.41 26.71
CA SER A 61 -11.02 9.27 27.30
C SER A 61 -10.16 10.00 26.26
N SER A 62 -10.04 9.44 25.05
CA SER A 62 -9.18 9.98 23.98
C SER A 62 -9.67 9.53 22.60
N ASP A 63 -9.23 10.22 21.55
CA ASP A 63 -9.40 9.74 20.19
C ASP A 63 -8.44 8.56 19.96
N ARG A 64 -8.90 7.48 19.32
CA ARG A 64 -8.11 6.25 19.08
C ARG A 64 -8.33 5.70 17.67
N LEU A 65 -7.30 5.08 17.11
CA LEU A 65 -7.31 4.51 15.75
C LEU A 65 -6.76 3.08 15.76
N TRP A 66 -7.50 2.16 15.17
CA TRP A 66 -7.07 0.80 14.87
C TRP A 66 -7.06 0.57 13.36
N LEU A 67 -5.99 -0.02 12.85
CA LEU A 67 -5.83 -0.37 11.45
C LEU A 67 -5.45 -1.85 11.34
N ASN A 68 -6.31 -2.65 10.72
CA ASN A 68 -6.14 -4.11 10.56
C ASN A 68 -5.85 -4.82 11.89
N GLY A 69 -6.53 -4.42 12.97
CA GLY A 69 -6.40 -5.03 14.30
C GLY A 69 -5.33 -4.43 15.20
N GLU A 70 -4.40 -3.65 14.65
CA GLU A 70 -3.35 -2.99 15.42
C GLU A 70 -3.76 -1.56 15.80
N GLU A 71 -3.58 -1.20 17.06
CA GLU A 71 -3.76 0.18 17.50
C GLU A 71 -2.57 1.05 17.07
N LEU A 72 -2.87 2.21 16.48
CA LEU A 72 -1.87 3.20 16.11
C LEU A 72 -1.88 4.36 17.11
N ASP A 73 -0.71 4.70 17.66
CA ASP A 73 -0.55 5.90 18.46
C ASP A 73 -0.76 7.15 17.58
N ILE A 74 -1.88 7.84 17.81
CA ILE A 74 -2.28 9.06 17.09
C ILE A 74 -2.19 10.32 17.96
N ASN A 75 -1.76 10.20 19.21
CA ASN A 75 -1.75 11.30 20.17
C ASN A 75 -0.39 12.03 20.19
N ASP A 76 0.70 11.33 19.86
CA ASP A 76 2.02 11.95 19.70
C ASP A 76 2.36 12.24 18.23
N VAL A 77 1.96 13.43 17.76
CA VAL A 77 2.23 13.90 16.39
C VAL A 77 3.72 14.11 16.08
N SER A 78 4.59 14.11 17.09
CA SER A 78 6.05 14.25 16.92
C SER A 78 6.73 12.93 16.56
N LYS A 79 6.12 11.79 16.96
CA LYS A 79 6.73 10.46 16.82
C LYS A 79 6.42 9.76 15.52
N ASN A 80 5.26 10.01 14.90
CA ASN A 80 4.92 9.32 13.65
C ASN A 80 4.06 10.16 12.69
N SER A 81 4.30 9.99 11.40
CA SER A 81 3.60 10.74 10.34
C SER A 81 2.12 10.35 10.19
N HIS A 82 1.72 9.18 10.69
CA HIS A 82 0.32 8.74 10.68
C HIS A 82 -0.53 9.55 11.64
N ALA A 83 -0.03 9.82 12.85
CA ALA A 83 -0.65 10.67 13.86
C ALA A 83 -0.92 12.07 13.32
N LYS A 84 0.10 12.72 12.73
CA LYS A 84 -0.05 14.06 12.15
C LYS A 84 -1.14 14.10 11.06
N ARG A 85 -1.14 13.13 10.16
CA ARG A 85 -2.11 13.05 9.05
C ARG A 85 -3.52 12.78 9.55
N PHE A 86 -3.69 11.82 10.46
CA PHE A 86 -4.97 11.52 11.09
C PHE A 86 -5.54 12.72 11.84
N GLN A 87 -4.73 13.34 12.71
CA GLN A 87 -5.16 14.50 13.49
C GLN A 87 -5.53 15.68 12.59
N THR A 88 -4.79 15.91 11.50
CA THR A 88 -5.15 16.93 10.51
C THR A 88 -6.53 16.65 9.92
N CYS A 89 -6.78 15.44 9.43
CA CYS A 89 -8.09 15.08 8.89
C CYS A 89 -9.20 15.25 9.94
N LEU A 90 -9.01 14.75 11.16
CA LEU A 90 -10.01 14.82 12.22
C LEU A 90 -10.34 16.26 12.61
N LEU A 91 -9.32 17.10 12.81
CA LEU A 91 -9.52 18.50 13.19
C LEU A 91 -10.22 19.30 12.09
N GLU A 92 -9.83 19.13 10.83
CA GLU A 92 -10.51 19.80 9.72
C GLU A 92 -11.95 19.31 9.56
N MET A 93 -12.23 18.01 9.75
CA MET A 93 -13.60 17.49 9.71
C MET A 93 -14.46 18.02 10.87
N ARG A 94 -13.90 18.16 12.08
CA ARG A 94 -14.61 18.75 13.23
C ARG A 94 -14.99 20.20 13.00
N LYS A 95 -14.20 20.99 12.25
CA LYS A 95 -14.55 22.37 11.88
C LYS A 95 -15.78 22.44 10.97
N LEU A 96 -16.02 21.40 10.18
CA LEU A 96 -17.17 21.29 9.30
C LEU A 96 -18.40 20.64 9.96
N ALA A 97 -18.29 20.25 11.23
CA ALA A 97 -19.35 19.55 11.92
C ALA A 97 -20.61 20.42 12.06
N GLU A 98 -21.76 19.77 11.94
CA GLU A 98 -23.09 20.34 12.14
C GLU A 98 -23.81 19.59 13.27
N ASP A 99 -25.03 19.98 13.58
CA ASP A 99 -25.87 19.21 14.49
C ASP A 99 -26.05 17.78 13.95
N ARG A 100 -25.87 16.77 14.80
CA ARG A 100 -26.23 15.38 14.49
C ARG A 100 -27.71 15.20 14.75
N ILE A 101 -28.48 15.09 13.68
CA ILE A 101 -29.92 14.87 13.74
C ILE A 101 -30.23 13.40 13.48
N ASP A 102 -31.06 12.79 14.33
CA ASP A 102 -31.60 11.45 14.06
C ASP A 102 -32.50 11.51 12.81
N PRO A 103 -32.18 10.79 11.72
CA PRO A 103 -32.96 10.86 10.50
C PRO A 103 -34.37 10.31 10.64
N ASN A 104 -34.64 9.49 11.66
CA ASN A 104 -35.95 8.87 11.87
C ASN A 104 -36.87 9.73 12.73
N THR A 105 -36.33 10.42 13.74
CA THR A 105 -37.13 11.21 14.70
C THR A 105 -37.02 12.71 14.49
N GLY A 106 -35.96 13.19 13.86
CA GLY A 106 -35.65 14.62 13.75
C GLY A 106 -35.02 15.22 15.01
N ASP A 107 -34.73 14.41 16.03
CA ASP A 107 -34.14 14.89 17.27
C ASP A 107 -32.67 15.27 17.09
N VAL A 108 -32.25 16.35 17.74
CA VAL A 108 -30.84 16.72 17.83
C VAL A 108 -30.16 15.83 18.86
N LEU A 109 -29.34 14.90 18.38
CA LEU A 109 -28.56 13.96 19.19
C LEU A 109 -27.29 14.60 19.76
N VAL A 110 -26.64 15.44 18.94
CA VAL A 110 -25.42 16.19 19.31
C VAL A 110 -25.52 17.56 18.67
N ARG A 111 -25.36 18.63 19.46
CA ARG A 111 -25.25 19.98 18.90
C ARG A 111 -23.85 20.23 18.34
N LYS A 112 -23.74 21.07 17.33
CA LYS A 112 -22.48 21.46 16.70
C LYS A 112 -21.41 21.87 17.73
N GLU A 113 -21.80 22.66 18.71
CA GLU A 113 -20.95 23.16 19.80
C GLU A 113 -20.51 22.07 20.79
N ASP A 114 -21.22 20.95 20.87
CA ASP A 114 -20.94 19.88 21.82
C ASP A 114 -19.92 18.86 21.29
N TRP A 115 -19.62 18.86 19.99
CA TRP A 115 -18.70 17.88 19.39
C TRP A 115 -17.31 17.85 20.04
N SER A 116 -16.83 18.97 20.59
CA SER A 116 -15.54 19.01 21.30
C SER A 116 -15.51 18.18 22.58
N GLN A 117 -16.67 17.82 23.13
CA GLN A 117 -16.81 16.95 24.31
C GLN A 117 -16.77 15.47 23.95
N TYR A 118 -16.96 15.12 22.67
CA TYR A 118 -16.94 13.74 22.19
C TYR A 118 -15.55 13.35 21.72
N ARG A 119 -15.10 12.18 22.14
CA ARG A 119 -13.95 11.52 21.52
C ARG A 119 -14.41 10.48 20.52
N ILE A 120 -13.54 10.15 19.58
CA ILE A 120 -13.82 9.19 18.52
C ILE A 120 -12.92 7.98 18.57
N HIS A 121 -13.51 6.81 18.39
CA HIS A 121 -12.79 5.59 18.08
C HIS A 121 -12.98 5.29 16.60
N VAL A 122 -11.88 4.98 15.91
CA VAL A 122 -11.87 4.66 14.49
C VAL A 122 -11.27 3.27 14.30
N VAL A 123 -12.03 2.35 13.73
CA VAL A 123 -11.52 1.02 13.36
C VAL A 123 -11.60 0.88 11.86
N SER A 124 -10.49 0.53 11.22
CA SER A 124 -10.40 0.39 9.77
C SER A 124 -9.72 -0.91 9.37
N ARG A 125 -10.18 -1.51 8.27
CA ARG A 125 -9.49 -2.63 7.61
C ARG A 125 -9.55 -2.52 6.09
N ASN A 126 -8.65 -3.22 5.40
CA ASN A 126 -8.72 -3.41 3.95
C ASN A 126 -9.20 -4.83 3.62
N THR A 127 -9.91 -5.01 2.50
CA THR A 127 -10.27 -6.36 1.98
C THR A 127 -9.15 -6.99 1.16
N PHE A 128 -8.05 -6.29 0.99
CA PHE A 128 -6.87 -6.74 0.26
C PHE A 128 -5.62 -6.62 1.14
N PRO A 129 -4.60 -7.47 0.94
CA PRO A 129 -3.38 -7.42 1.73
C PRO A 129 -2.72 -6.06 1.65
N THR A 130 -2.41 -5.45 2.79
CA THR A 130 -1.76 -4.14 2.88
C THR A 130 -0.45 -4.09 2.09
N ALA A 131 0.23 -5.23 1.99
CA ALA A 131 1.50 -5.36 1.30
C ALA A 131 1.39 -5.57 -0.22
N ALA A 132 0.17 -5.79 -0.76
CA ALA A 132 -0.08 -5.86 -2.20
C ALA A 132 0.07 -4.51 -2.93
N GLY A 133 0.41 -3.42 -2.22
CA GLY A 133 0.80 -2.15 -2.84
C GLY A 133 -0.34 -1.38 -3.54
N LEU A 134 -1.59 -1.82 -3.41
CA LEU A 134 -2.81 -1.28 -4.07
C LEU A 134 -3.35 0.01 -3.43
N ALA A 135 -2.46 0.95 -3.12
CA ALA A 135 -2.79 2.26 -2.56
C ALA A 135 -3.71 2.21 -1.30
N SER A 136 -3.48 1.27 -0.38
CA SER A 136 -4.29 1.08 0.85
C SER A 136 -4.52 2.37 1.65
N SER A 137 -3.50 3.25 1.72
CA SER A 137 -3.64 4.55 2.40
C SER A 137 -4.64 5.51 1.73
N ALA A 138 -4.81 5.44 0.41
CA ALA A 138 -5.74 6.31 -0.32
C ALA A 138 -7.18 5.95 0.02
N ALA A 139 -7.53 4.66 -0.11
CA ALA A 139 -8.84 4.15 0.26
C ALA A 139 -9.13 4.40 1.76
N GLY A 140 -8.16 4.14 2.65
CA GLY A 140 -8.34 4.33 4.09
C GLY A 140 -8.63 5.77 4.52
N TYR A 141 -7.88 6.76 4.01
CA TYR A 141 -8.13 8.17 4.34
C TYR A 141 -9.40 8.72 3.68
N ALA A 142 -9.76 8.24 2.49
CA ALA A 142 -11.06 8.55 1.89
C ALA A 142 -12.20 8.03 2.76
N CYS A 143 -12.07 6.79 3.24
CA CYS A 143 -13.03 6.13 4.14
C CYS A 143 -13.17 6.86 5.47
N LEU A 144 -12.06 7.25 6.09
CA LEU A 144 -12.07 8.06 7.30
C LEU A 144 -12.82 9.38 7.11
N VAL A 145 -12.47 10.15 6.08
CA VAL A 145 -13.08 11.46 5.82
C VAL A 145 -14.56 11.32 5.46
N PHE A 146 -14.91 10.31 4.67
CA PHE A 146 -16.30 10.04 4.31
C PHE A 146 -17.12 9.61 5.54
N ALA A 147 -16.63 8.69 6.36
CA ALA A 147 -17.29 8.26 7.59
C ALA A 147 -17.50 9.43 8.57
N LEU A 148 -16.45 10.25 8.78
CA LEU A 148 -16.55 11.47 9.60
C LEU A 148 -17.55 12.47 9.01
N SER A 149 -17.65 12.58 7.68
CA SER A 149 -18.62 13.48 7.05
C SER A 149 -20.06 13.06 7.35
N LYS A 150 -20.32 11.75 7.43
CA LYS A 150 -21.62 11.21 7.84
C LYS A 150 -21.87 11.44 9.33
N LEU A 151 -20.90 11.09 10.16
CA LEU A 151 -21.00 11.22 11.62
C LEU A 151 -21.26 12.68 12.03
N PHE A 152 -20.55 13.62 11.43
CA PHE A 152 -20.67 15.05 11.72
C PHE A 152 -21.73 15.77 10.87
N GLN A 153 -22.49 15.05 10.04
CA GLN A 153 -23.50 15.60 9.12
C GLN A 153 -23.02 16.83 8.32
N VAL A 154 -21.80 16.73 7.81
CA VAL A 154 -21.13 17.79 7.05
C VAL A 154 -21.94 18.13 5.80
N LYS A 155 -22.21 19.44 5.58
CA LYS A 155 -22.94 19.95 4.40
C LYS A 155 -22.06 20.22 3.18
N ALA A 156 -20.74 20.22 3.36
CA ALA A 156 -19.79 20.46 2.28
C ALA A 156 -19.85 19.34 1.22
N SER A 157 -19.54 19.67 -0.04
CA SER A 157 -19.59 18.70 -1.12
C SER A 157 -18.47 17.66 -1.00
N LEU A 158 -18.58 16.55 -1.75
CA LEU A 158 -17.50 15.57 -1.86
C LEU A 158 -16.20 16.19 -2.37
N SER A 159 -16.28 17.18 -3.24
CA SER A 159 -15.10 17.89 -3.76
C SER A 159 -14.46 18.74 -2.67
N ASP A 160 -15.25 19.40 -1.83
CA ASP A 160 -14.74 20.22 -0.72
C ASP A 160 -14.07 19.35 0.36
N ILE A 161 -14.71 18.26 0.78
CA ILE A 161 -14.08 17.34 1.77
C ILE A 161 -12.90 16.58 1.18
N SER A 162 -12.76 16.51 -0.15
CA SER A 162 -11.59 15.91 -0.80
C SER A 162 -10.28 16.66 -0.49
N VAL A 163 -10.38 17.95 -0.19
CA VAL A 163 -9.24 18.75 0.30
C VAL A 163 -8.74 18.25 1.65
N ILE A 164 -9.63 17.73 2.50
CA ILE A 164 -9.28 17.14 3.79
C ILE A 164 -8.69 15.74 3.60
N ALA A 165 -9.30 14.90 2.75
CA ALA A 165 -8.78 13.57 2.42
C ALA A 165 -7.36 13.65 1.85
N ARG A 166 -7.10 14.62 0.97
CA ARG A 166 -5.78 14.93 0.40
C ARG A 166 -4.72 15.13 1.49
N GLN A 167 -5.03 15.84 2.56
CA GLN A 167 -4.06 16.12 3.63
C GLN A 167 -3.65 14.87 4.40
N GLY A 168 -4.56 13.89 4.53
CA GLY A 168 -4.26 12.58 5.09
C GLY A 168 -3.39 11.72 4.15
N SER A 169 -3.83 11.59 2.89
CA SER A 169 -3.06 10.96 1.82
C SER A 169 -3.45 11.59 0.49
N GLY A 170 -2.48 12.04 -0.31
CA GLY A 170 -2.75 12.91 -1.46
C GLY A 170 -3.76 12.29 -2.43
N SER A 171 -3.52 11.05 -2.84
CA SER A 171 -4.41 10.30 -3.73
C SER A 171 -5.75 9.85 -3.11
N ALA A 172 -5.96 10.02 -1.80
CA ALA A 172 -7.24 9.71 -1.15
C ALA A 172 -8.37 10.61 -1.65
N CYS A 173 -8.06 11.85 -2.05
CA CYS A 173 -9.08 12.76 -2.59
C CYS A 173 -9.84 12.15 -3.77
N ARG A 174 -9.15 11.41 -4.65
CA ARG A 174 -9.76 10.78 -5.83
C ARG A 174 -10.67 9.60 -5.49
N SER A 175 -10.43 8.92 -4.36
CA SER A 175 -11.28 7.82 -3.89
C SER A 175 -12.63 8.27 -3.32
N LEU A 176 -12.91 9.58 -3.25
CA LEU A 176 -14.23 10.10 -2.86
C LEU A 176 -15.24 10.10 -4.02
N PHE A 177 -14.83 9.73 -5.23
CA PHE A 177 -15.68 9.65 -6.40
C PHE A 177 -15.52 8.29 -7.11
N GLY A 178 -16.59 7.86 -7.78
CA GLY A 178 -16.56 6.71 -8.69
C GLY A 178 -16.11 7.09 -10.10
N GLY A 179 -15.95 6.08 -10.96
CA GLY A 179 -15.61 6.28 -12.36
C GLY A 179 -14.18 6.77 -12.57
N PHE A 180 -14.05 7.86 -13.31
CA PHE A 180 -12.79 8.49 -13.71
C PHE A 180 -12.66 9.82 -12.99
N VAL A 181 -11.60 9.98 -12.21
CA VAL A 181 -11.50 11.06 -11.23
C VAL A 181 -10.20 11.81 -11.39
N LYS A 182 -10.29 13.13 -11.53
CA LYS A 182 -9.15 14.04 -11.59
C LYS A 182 -8.89 14.62 -10.21
N TRP A 183 -7.62 14.75 -9.85
CA TRP A 183 -7.17 15.63 -8.78
C TRP A 183 -6.50 16.84 -9.40
N GLU A 184 -7.10 17.99 -9.19
CA GLU A 184 -6.60 19.29 -9.65
C GLU A 184 -5.42 19.74 -8.78
N GLN A 185 -4.36 20.25 -9.41
CA GLN A 185 -3.17 20.68 -8.69
C GLN A 185 -3.43 21.84 -7.72
N GLY A 186 -4.39 22.70 -8.05
CA GLY A 186 -4.68 23.94 -7.33
C GLY A 186 -3.51 24.92 -7.30
N THR A 187 -3.66 25.97 -6.52
CA THR A 187 -2.75 27.11 -6.50
C THR A 187 -2.50 27.62 -5.08
N ALA A 188 -1.31 28.17 -4.86
CA ALA A 188 -0.98 28.84 -3.60
C ALA A 188 -1.86 30.08 -3.36
N ALA A 189 -2.30 30.78 -4.42
CA ALA A 189 -3.15 31.96 -4.33
C ALA A 189 -4.53 31.65 -3.70
N ALA A 190 -5.05 30.43 -3.89
CA ALA A 190 -6.28 29.97 -3.28
C ALA A 190 -6.06 29.28 -1.91
N ASN A 191 -4.88 29.45 -1.29
CA ASN A 191 -4.46 28.67 -0.12
C ASN A 191 -4.64 27.16 -0.32
N TRP A 192 -4.46 26.68 -1.56
CA TRP A 192 -4.62 25.29 -1.96
C TRP A 192 -6.02 24.68 -1.77
N GLN A 193 -7.06 25.51 -1.57
CA GLN A 193 -8.44 25.02 -1.47
C GLN A 193 -9.02 24.57 -2.82
N ASP A 194 -8.43 25.03 -3.91
CA ASP A 194 -8.72 24.62 -5.30
C ASP A 194 -7.96 23.34 -5.71
N SER A 195 -7.11 22.78 -4.86
CA SER A 195 -6.46 21.48 -5.11
C SER A 195 -7.35 20.34 -4.62
N ARG A 196 -8.35 19.99 -5.41
CA ARG A 196 -9.44 19.06 -5.04
C ARG A 196 -9.69 18.01 -6.10
N ALA A 197 -10.44 16.97 -5.72
CA ALA A 197 -10.89 15.95 -6.65
C ALA A 197 -12.20 16.35 -7.33
N VAL A 198 -12.30 16.06 -8.63
CA VAL A 198 -13.48 16.29 -9.47
C VAL A 198 -13.74 15.07 -10.36
N PRO A 199 -15.01 14.67 -10.56
CA PRO A 199 -15.34 13.60 -11.49
C PRO A 199 -15.11 14.06 -12.94
N VAL A 200 -14.58 13.17 -13.77
CA VAL A 200 -14.35 13.40 -15.20
C VAL A 200 -15.42 12.68 -16.03
N ALA A 201 -15.70 11.44 -15.67
CA ALA A 201 -16.73 10.57 -16.25
C ALA A 201 -17.17 9.56 -15.19
N SER A 202 -18.43 9.14 -15.21
CA SER A 202 -18.97 8.17 -14.26
C SER A 202 -18.54 6.73 -14.61
N LYS A 203 -18.92 5.76 -13.77
CA LYS A 203 -18.73 4.35 -14.08
C LYS A 203 -19.55 3.94 -15.30
N GLU A 204 -20.78 4.43 -15.39
CA GLU A 204 -21.75 4.15 -16.46
C GLU A 204 -21.28 4.71 -17.81
N ASP A 205 -20.50 5.80 -17.78
CA ASP A 205 -19.90 6.37 -18.98
C ASP A 205 -18.93 5.42 -19.66
N TRP A 206 -18.31 4.45 -18.97
CA TRP A 206 -17.42 3.46 -19.60
C TRP A 206 -17.29 2.17 -18.77
N GLU A 207 -18.41 1.48 -18.58
CA GLU A 207 -18.48 0.27 -17.75
C GLU A 207 -17.74 -0.95 -18.32
N ASP A 208 -17.40 -0.92 -19.61
CA ASP A 208 -16.68 -2.01 -20.30
C ASP A 208 -15.20 -2.12 -19.91
N MET A 209 -14.68 -1.15 -19.16
CA MET A 209 -13.31 -1.17 -18.68
C MET A 209 -13.16 -2.17 -17.51
N ALA A 210 -12.36 -3.20 -17.74
CA ALA A 210 -11.93 -4.17 -16.76
C ALA A 210 -10.47 -3.95 -16.36
N THR A 211 -10.05 -4.59 -15.28
CA THR A 211 -8.71 -4.45 -14.73
C THR A 211 -8.22 -5.79 -14.19
N VAL A 212 -7.04 -6.20 -14.68
CA VAL A 212 -6.30 -7.36 -14.19
C VAL A 212 -5.08 -6.85 -13.43
N ILE A 213 -4.95 -7.21 -12.16
CA ILE A 213 -3.85 -6.80 -11.29
C ILE A 213 -2.97 -8.01 -11.01
N LEU A 214 -1.70 -7.92 -11.35
CA LEU A 214 -0.70 -8.97 -11.09
C LEU A 214 0.21 -8.53 -9.94
N VAL A 215 0.11 -9.21 -8.80
CA VAL A 215 0.91 -8.92 -7.60
C VAL A 215 2.23 -9.67 -7.68
N ALA A 216 3.28 -9.00 -8.13
CA ALA A 216 4.63 -9.55 -8.26
C ALA A 216 5.41 -9.55 -6.94
N ASN A 217 5.09 -8.64 -6.02
CA ASN A 217 5.68 -8.61 -4.68
C ASN A 217 4.64 -8.19 -3.64
N ASP A 218 4.64 -8.89 -2.52
CA ASP A 218 3.85 -8.63 -1.31
C ASP A 218 4.75 -8.21 -0.13
N LYS A 219 6.03 -7.92 -0.37
CA LYS A 219 6.95 -7.45 0.67
C LYS A 219 6.92 -5.92 0.77
N LYS A 220 7.33 -5.42 1.94
CA LYS A 220 7.43 -3.98 2.21
C LYS A 220 8.29 -3.29 1.16
N LYS A 221 7.83 -2.13 0.69
CA LYS A 221 8.54 -1.28 -0.28
C LYS A 221 9.88 -0.83 0.31
N ASP A 222 10.93 -0.86 -0.50
CA ASP A 222 12.25 -0.34 -0.11
C ASP A 222 12.19 1.16 0.16
N THR A 223 11.61 1.92 -0.78
CA THR A 223 11.40 3.38 -0.64
C THR A 223 9.91 3.72 -0.57
N SER A 224 9.48 4.33 0.54
CA SER A 224 8.10 4.80 0.66
C SER A 224 7.78 5.89 -0.37
N SER A 225 6.54 5.93 -0.86
CA SER A 225 6.13 6.93 -1.86
C SER A 225 6.34 8.37 -1.38
N THR A 226 6.12 8.66 -0.09
CA THR A 226 6.32 10.02 0.46
C THR A 226 7.79 10.43 0.44
N SER A 227 8.70 9.55 0.85
CA SER A 227 10.14 9.85 0.81
C SER A 227 10.60 9.97 -0.64
N GLY A 228 10.26 8.98 -1.46
CA GLY A 228 10.71 8.92 -2.86
C GLY A 228 10.30 10.15 -3.66
N MET A 229 9.02 10.55 -3.59
CA MET A 229 8.55 11.70 -4.37
C MET A 229 9.15 13.02 -3.92
N ASN A 230 9.49 13.17 -2.64
CA ASN A 230 10.16 14.37 -2.13
C ASN A 230 11.59 14.43 -2.65
N THR A 231 12.33 13.32 -2.61
CA THR A 231 13.69 13.23 -3.16
C THR A 231 13.69 13.45 -4.67
N SER A 232 12.70 12.92 -5.41
CA SER A 232 12.57 13.19 -6.84
C SER A 232 12.37 14.68 -7.13
N VAL A 233 11.53 15.38 -6.35
CA VAL A 233 11.36 16.85 -6.50
C VAL A 233 12.68 17.59 -6.28
N GLU A 234 13.48 17.14 -5.32
CA GLU A 234 14.74 17.79 -4.97
C GLU A 234 15.87 17.53 -5.98
N THR A 235 15.84 16.40 -6.69
CA THR A 235 17.03 15.89 -7.42
C THR A 235 16.80 15.54 -8.89
N SER A 236 15.56 15.33 -9.34
CA SER A 236 15.26 14.94 -10.73
C SER A 236 14.91 16.16 -11.60
N PRO A 237 15.82 16.64 -12.47
CA PRO A 237 15.48 17.67 -13.45
C PRO A 237 14.40 17.18 -14.44
N LEU A 238 14.32 15.88 -14.73
CA LEU A 238 13.28 15.33 -15.61
C LEU A 238 11.89 15.41 -14.99
N LEU A 239 11.77 15.32 -13.65
CA LEU A 239 10.49 15.49 -12.98
C LEU A 239 9.97 16.92 -13.13
N ALA A 240 10.84 17.92 -12.98
CA ALA A 240 10.46 19.33 -13.17
C ALA A 240 9.97 19.59 -14.61
N PHE A 241 10.67 19.05 -15.62
CA PHE A 241 10.24 19.14 -17.01
C PHE A 241 8.90 18.43 -17.25
N ARG A 242 8.75 17.20 -16.74
CA ARG A 242 7.51 16.41 -16.83
C ARG A 242 6.31 17.20 -16.31
N ALA A 243 6.41 17.73 -15.09
CA ALA A 243 5.31 18.45 -14.45
C ALA A 243 4.90 19.70 -15.23
N ARG A 244 5.88 20.45 -15.77
CA ARG A 244 5.64 21.72 -16.47
C ARG A 244 5.17 21.55 -17.91
N GLU A 245 5.72 20.59 -18.66
CA GLU A 245 5.58 20.55 -20.12
C GLU A 245 4.78 19.34 -20.64
N VAL A 246 4.62 18.28 -19.84
CA VAL A 246 4.08 17.00 -20.34
C VAL A 246 2.70 16.69 -19.78
N VAL A 247 2.50 16.90 -18.48
CA VAL A 247 1.31 16.36 -17.79
C VAL A 247 0.01 17.01 -18.26
N ASP A 248 -0.03 18.33 -18.45
CA ASP A 248 -1.27 19.03 -18.83
C ASP A 248 -1.81 18.58 -20.19
N GLY A 249 -0.93 18.42 -21.18
CA GLY A 249 -1.31 17.88 -22.50
C GLY A 249 -1.84 16.45 -22.41
N ARG A 250 -1.21 15.60 -21.57
CA ARG A 250 -1.70 14.22 -21.35
C ARG A 250 -3.03 14.17 -20.62
N LEU A 251 -3.26 15.07 -19.66
CA LEU A 251 -4.54 15.18 -18.95
C LEU A 251 -5.66 15.56 -19.91
N ALA A 252 -5.46 16.58 -20.73
CA ALA A 252 -6.45 16.98 -21.73
C ALA A 252 -6.79 15.82 -22.69
N ALA A 253 -5.77 15.11 -23.18
CA ALA A 253 -5.95 13.97 -24.08
C ALA A 253 -6.67 12.78 -23.42
N ILE A 254 -6.29 12.39 -22.19
CA ILE A 254 -6.90 11.24 -21.52
C ILE A 254 -8.33 11.53 -21.06
N GLU A 255 -8.64 12.77 -20.65
CA GLU A 255 -10.01 13.19 -20.35
C GLU A 255 -10.91 13.11 -21.59
N LYS A 256 -10.38 13.48 -22.77
CA LYS A 256 -11.08 13.28 -24.05
C LYS A 256 -11.26 11.80 -24.36
N ALA A 257 -10.24 10.98 -24.14
CA ALA A 257 -10.31 9.53 -24.36
C ALA A 257 -11.38 8.86 -23.48
N TYR A 258 -11.53 9.28 -22.21
CA TYR A 258 -12.60 8.80 -21.34
C TYR A 258 -13.99 9.09 -21.90
N ARG A 259 -14.26 10.34 -22.29
CA ARG A 259 -15.56 10.75 -22.83
C ARG A 259 -15.88 10.06 -24.18
N ALA A 260 -14.85 9.78 -24.97
CA ALA A 260 -14.99 9.12 -26.27
C ALA A 260 -14.92 7.59 -26.22
N ARG A 261 -14.70 6.99 -25.03
CA ARG A 261 -14.41 5.56 -24.86
C ARG A 261 -13.28 5.06 -25.77
N ASN A 262 -12.29 5.92 -26.03
CA ASN A 262 -11.18 5.63 -26.93
C ASN A 262 -10.10 4.83 -26.19
N PHE A 263 -10.24 3.50 -26.17
CA PHE A 263 -9.31 2.62 -25.46
C PHE A 263 -7.88 2.72 -25.99
N SER A 264 -7.69 2.94 -27.29
CA SER A 264 -6.35 3.03 -27.90
C SER A 264 -5.58 4.24 -27.35
N GLU A 265 -6.18 5.43 -27.40
CA GLU A 265 -5.58 6.66 -26.88
C GLU A 265 -5.40 6.60 -25.35
N PHE A 266 -6.41 6.11 -24.63
CA PHE A 266 -6.32 5.85 -23.19
C PHE A 266 -5.14 4.93 -22.83
N GLY A 267 -5.00 3.82 -23.56
CA GLY A 267 -4.00 2.80 -23.29
C GLY A 267 -2.59 3.31 -23.56
N GLN A 268 -2.38 4.00 -24.68
CA GLN A 268 -1.10 4.62 -25.01
C GLN A 268 -0.68 5.65 -23.95
N LEU A 269 -1.58 6.54 -23.56
CA LEU A 269 -1.31 7.57 -22.55
C LEU A 269 -0.99 6.95 -21.19
N THR A 270 -1.75 5.95 -20.77
CA THR A 270 -1.57 5.25 -19.49
C THR A 270 -0.20 4.56 -19.40
N MET A 271 0.19 3.83 -20.46
CA MET A 271 1.49 3.16 -20.51
C MET A 271 2.64 4.17 -20.57
N ALA A 272 2.53 5.20 -21.40
CA ALA A 272 3.55 6.24 -21.55
C ALA A 272 3.76 7.04 -20.25
N ASP A 273 2.69 7.30 -19.51
CA ASP A 273 2.76 8.04 -18.25
C ASP A 273 3.31 7.19 -17.10
N SER A 274 2.94 5.90 -17.05
CA SER A 274 3.60 4.93 -16.17
C SER A 274 5.10 4.89 -16.41
N ASN A 275 5.53 4.73 -17.67
CA ASN A 275 6.95 4.65 -18.03
C ASN A 275 7.69 5.94 -17.63
N GLN A 276 7.13 7.11 -17.91
CA GLN A 276 7.78 8.38 -17.61
C GLN A 276 7.84 8.66 -16.10
N PHE A 277 6.82 8.27 -15.34
CA PHE A 277 6.89 8.29 -13.87
C PHE A 277 8.11 7.48 -13.37
N HIS A 278 8.25 6.22 -13.80
CA HIS A 278 9.40 5.40 -13.41
C HIS A 278 10.74 5.92 -13.96
N ALA A 279 10.75 6.61 -15.10
CA ALA A 279 11.93 7.31 -15.59
C ALA A 279 12.36 8.46 -14.65
N THR A 280 11.42 9.22 -14.11
CA THR A 280 11.76 10.26 -13.10
C THR A 280 12.22 9.67 -11.77
N CYS A 281 11.74 8.49 -11.40
CA CYS A 281 12.28 7.72 -10.26
C CYS A 281 13.73 7.29 -10.52
N LEU A 282 14.05 6.86 -11.74
CA LEU A 282 15.41 6.49 -12.14
C LEU A 282 16.36 7.70 -12.20
N ASP A 283 15.86 8.88 -12.58
CA ASP A 283 16.57 10.16 -12.63
C ASP A 283 16.77 10.81 -11.25
N THR A 284 16.09 10.30 -10.21
CA THR A 284 16.28 10.74 -8.82
C THR A 284 17.68 10.35 -8.31
N TYR A 285 18.27 11.11 -7.37
CA TYR A 285 19.52 10.74 -6.72
C TYR A 285 19.39 10.60 -5.19
N PRO A 286 19.67 9.42 -4.60
CA PRO A 286 19.93 8.13 -5.26
C PRO A 286 18.74 7.62 -6.10
N PRO A 287 18.97 6.79 -7.13
CA PRO A 287 17.92 6.30 -8.01
C PRO A 287 16.92 5.41 -7.27
N ILE A 288 15.65 5.55 -7.63
CA ILE A 288 14.54 4.78 -7.07
C ILE A 288 14.12 3.72 -8.09
N PHE A 289 14.20 2.45 -7.68
CA PHE A 289 13.75 1.32 -8.49
C PHE A 289 12.48 0.70 -7.90
N TYR A 290 11.35 0.97 -8.54
CA TYR A 290 10.09 0.30 -8.19
C TYR A 290 9.80 -0.91 -9.07
N LEU A 291 10.07 -0.78 -10.38
CA LEU A 291 9.91 -1.88 -11.33
C LEU A 291 11.03 -2.90 -11.10
N ASN A 292 10.62 -4.16 -10.96
CA ASN A 292 11.55 -5.27 -10.99
C ASN A 292 11.48 -5.96 -12.36
N ASP A 293 12.18 -7.06 -12.44
CA ASP A 293 12.27 -7.89 -13.61
C ASP A 293 10.93 -8.53 -14.03
N VAL A 294 10.08 -8.89 -13.08
CA VAL A 294 8.72 -9.38 -13.35
C VAL A 294 7.89 -8.26 -13.97
N SER A 295 7.97 -7.03 -13.44
CA SER A 295 7.31 -5.85 -14.01
C SER A 295 7.72 -5.62 -15.47
N ARG A 296 9.02 -5.70 -15.76
CA ARG A 296 9.56 -5.53 -17.13
C ARG A 296 9.09 -6.64 -18.07
N GLN A 297 8.94 -7.87 -17.57
CA GLN A 297 8.40 -8.96 -18.37
C GLN A 297 6.93 -8.75 -18.71
N ILE A 298 6.11 -8.32 -17.74
CA ILE A 298 4.70 -7.99 -17.98
C ILE A 298 4.58 -6.87 -19.04
N ILE A 299 5.44 -5.85 -18.98
CA ILE A 299 5.48 -4.79 -20.01
C ILE A 299 5.69 -5.38 -21.42
N ARG A 300 6.68 -6.27 -21.58
CA ARG A 300 6.99 -6.90 -22.87
C ARG A 300 5.84 -7.76 -23.37
N LEU A 301 5.24 -8.56 -22.49
CA LEU A 301 4.10 -9.42 -22.83
C LEU A 301 2.88 -8.59 -23.25
N VAL A 302 2.59 -7.48 -22.57
CA VAL A 302 1.48 -6.60 -22.98
C VAL A 302 1.72 -5.98 -24.36
N HIS A 303 2.95 -5.58 -24.69
CA HIS A 303 3.28 -5.11 -26.04
C HIS A 303 3.13 -6.22 -27.08
N ALA A 304 3.68 -7.42 -26.83
CA ALA A 304 3.51 -8.57 -27.72
C ALA A 304 2.03 -8.94 -27.93
N PHE A 305 1.21 -8.85 -26.89
CA PHE A 305 -0.24 -9.05 -26.97
C PHE A 305 -0.92 -8.02 -27.89
N ASN A 306 -0.59 -6.74 -27.72
CA ASN A 306 -1.15 -5.67 -28.56
C ASN A 306 -0.69 -5.79 -30.03
N ASP A 307 0.60 -6.05 -30.25
CA ASP A 307 1.19 -6.19 -31.58
C ASP A 307 0.59 -7.38 -32.34
N TYR A 308 0.44 -8.53 -31.66
CA TYR A 308 -0.18 -9.72 -32.24
C TYR A 308 -1.60 -9.46 -32.74
N TYR A 309 -2.39 -8.69 -31.99
CA TYR A 309 -3.75 -8.33 -32.40
C TYR A 309 -3.84 -7.10 -33.31
N GLY A 310 -2.72 -6.42 -33.59
CA GLY A 310 -2.66 -5.23 -34.43
C GLY A 310 -3.36 -3.99 -33.84
N GLU A 311 -3.72 -4.01 -32.55
CA GLU A 311 -4.37 -2.90 -31.86
C GLU A 311 -4.07 -2.91 -30.35
N ILE A 312 -4.15 -1.76 -29.69
CA ILE A 312 -4.02 -1.68 -28.23
C ILE A 312 -5.26 -2.30 -27.58
N ARG A 313 -5.13 -3.53 -27.05
CA ARG A 313 -6.17 -4.25 -26.30
C ARG A 313 -5.93 -4.28 -24.80
N ALA A 314 -4.68 -4.11 -24.37
CA ALA A 314 -4.28 -4.08 -22.98
C ALA A 314 -3.32 -2.91 -22.71
N ALA A 315 -3.46 -2.27 -21.55
CA ALA A 315 -2.64 -1.14 -21.15
C ALA A 315 -2.15 -1.28 -19.72
N TYR A 316 -0.83 -1.45 -19.55
CA TYR A 316 -0.24 -1.58 -18.23
C TYR A 316 -0.03 -0.22 -17.55
N THR A 317 -0.01 -0.24 -16.22
CA THR A 317 0.46 0.86 -15.40
C THR A 317 1.02 0.33 -14.09
N PHE A 318 2.01 1.03 -13.54
CA PHE A 318 2.70 0.67 -12.31
C PHE A 318 2.77 1.89 -11.39
N ASP A 319 2.40 1.70 -10.13
CA ASP A 319 2.59 2.72 -9.10
C ASP A 319 3.96 2.56 -8.42
N ALA A 320 4.12 3.05 -7.19
CA ALA A 320 5.35 2.93 -6.42
C ALA A 320 5.57 1.49 -5.90
N GLY A 321 5.78 0.54 -6.81
CA GLY A 321 6.05 -0.88 -6.56
C GLY A 321 6.04 -1.71 -7.85
N PRO A 322 6.34 -3.01 -7.77
CA PRO A 322 6.49 -3.86 -8.96
C PRO A 322 5.16 -4.44 -9.48
N ASN A 323 4.05 -4.22 -8.78
CA ASN A 323 2.76 -4.81 -9.11
C ASN A 323 2.18 -4.14 -10.35
N ALA A 324 1.78 -4.97 -11.32
CA ALA A 324 1.21 -4.49 -12.57
C ALA A 324 -0.29 -4.34 -12.42
N VAL A 325 -0.82 -3.21 -12.89
CA VAL A 325 -2.24 -3.05 -13.16
C VAL A 325 -2.41 -2.98 -14.66
N ILE A 326 -3.24 -3.85 -15.23
CA ILE A 326 -3.48 -3.93 -16.66
C ILE A 326 -4.95 -3.62 -16.92
N PHE A 327 -5.20 -2.49 -17.57
CA PHE A 327 -6.51 -2.15 -18.08
C PHE A 327 -6.77 -2.89 -19.38
N VAL A 328 -8.01 -3.35 -19.56
CA VAL A 328 -8.46 -4.14 -20.71
C VAL A 328 -9.96 -3.93 -20.87
N LEU A 329 -10.49 -3.99 -22.09
CA LEU A 329 -11.95 -4.06 -22.26
C LEU A 329 -12.46 -5.46 -21.88
N LYS A 330 -13.62 -5.58 -21.25
CA LYS A 330 -14.22 -6.86 -20.81
C LYS A 330 -14.16 -7.94 -21.90
N LYS A 331 -14.46 -7.59 -23.16
CA LYS A 331 -14.41 -8.50 -24.32
C LYS A 331 -13.04 -9.14 -24.59
N HIS A 332 -11.95 -8.57 -24.07
CA HIS A 332 -10.58 -9.07 -24.22
C HIS A 332 -9.98 -9.59 -22.91
N GLN A 333 -10.68 -9.48 -21.78
CA GLN A 333 -10.17 -9.85 -20.46
C GLN A 333 -9.79 -11.33 -20.39
N SER A 334 -10.64 -12.24 -20.90
CA SER A 334 -10.38 -13.68 -20.87
C SER A 334 -9.11 -14.04 -21.67
N ALA A 335 -8.97 -13.52 -22.89
CA ALA A 335 -7.79 -13.75 -23.72
C ALA A 335 -6.50 -13.22 -23.05
N LEU A 336 -6.56 -12.03 -22.45
CA LEU A 336 -5.43 -11.46 -21.70
C LEU A 336 -5.09 -12.32 -20.47
N LEU A 337 -6.10 -12.74 -19.71
CA LEU A 337 -5.90 -13.51 -18.49
C LEU A 337 -5.26 -14.87 -18.78
N SER A 338 -5.77 -15.62 -19.77
CA SER A 338 -5.17 -16.89 -20.20
C SER A 338 -3.72 -16.71 -20.66
N TYR A 339 -3.46 -15.66 -21.45
CA TYR A 339 -2.10 -15.34 -21.88
C TYR A 339 -1.17 -15.01 -20.69
N MET A 340 -1.62 -14.19 -19.75
CA MET A 340 -0.83 -13.86 -18.56
C MET A 340 -0.60 -15.08 -17.66
N LEU A 341 -1.60 -15.96 -17.49
CA LEU A 341 -1.48 -17.15 -16.65
C LEU A 341 -0.63 -18.26 -17.30
N HIS A 342 -0.54 -18.31 -18.63
CA HIS A 342 0.43 -19.16 -19.32
C HIS A 342 1.87 -18.83 -18.89
N TYR A 343 2.17 -17.54 -18.79
CA TYR A 343 3.48 -17.04 -18.39
C TYR A 343 3.68 -17.00 -16.87
N PHE A 344 2.63 -16.69 -16.11
CA PHE A 344 2.66 -16.56 -14.66
C PHE A 344 1.66 -17.51 -14.00
N PRO A 345 1.91 -18.83 -14.07
CA PRO A 345 1.01 -19.80 -13.47
C PRO A 345 1.01 -19.65 -11.93
N PRO A 346 -0.08 -20.06 -11.26
CA PRO A 346 -0.13 -20.10 -9.81
C PRO A 346 1.06 -20.90 -9.21
N PRO A 347 1.52 -20.58 -7.99
CA PRO A 347 2.68 -21.24 -7.38
C PRO A 347 2.57 -22.76 -7.20
N SER A 348 1.37 -23.33 -7.28
CA SER A 348 1.14 -24.76 -7.20
C SER A 348 -0.01 -25.22 -8.09
N MET A 349 0.21 -26.30 -8.84
CA MET A 349 -0.64 -26.75 -9.96
C MET A 349 -1.63 -27.88 -9.63
N ASP A 350 -1.95 -28.16 -8.35
CA ASP A 350 -3.01 -29.14 -8.07
C ASP A 350 -4.39 -28.54 -8.38
N ALA A 351 -5.13 -29.21 -9.26
CA ALA A 351 -6.26 -28.70 -10.02
C ALA A 351 -7.61 -28.63 -9.25
N THR A 352 -7.63 -28.14 -8.02
CA THR A 352 -8.89 -27.90 -7.28
C THR A 352 -9.24 -26.40 -7.23
N PRO A 353 -10.45 -25.98 -7.64
CA PRO A 353 -10.87 -24.57 -7.61
C PRO A 353 -10.80 -23.90 -6.23
N SER A 354 -10.92 -24.67 -5.16
CA SER A 354 -10.74 -24.20 -3.78
C SER A 354 -9.32 -23.67 -3.51
N ARG A 355 -8.33 -24.07 -4.30
CA ARG A 355 -6.93 -23.66 -4.12
C ARG A 355 -6.61 -22.29 -4.70
N PHE A 356 -7.35 -21.82 -5.70
CA PHE A 356 -7.14 -20.47 -6.24
C PHE A 356 -7.74 -19.38 -5.35
N GLN A 357 -8.43 -19.71 -4.26
CA GLN A 357 -9.02 -18.73 -3.35
C GLN A 357 -7.97 -17.80 -2.72
N SER A 358 -6.76 -18.31 -2.47
CA SER A 358 -5.64 -17.49 -1.98
C SER A 358 -4.90 -16.75 -3.10
N PHE A 359 -5.06 -17.21 -4.35
CA PHE A 359 -4.40 -16.62 -5.51
C PHE A 359 -5.22 -15.51 -6.16
N SER A 360 -6.55 -15.59 -6.13
CA SER A 360 -7.42 -14.65 -6.81
C SER A 360 -8.75 -14.43 -6.09
N ASN A 361 -9.28 -13.21 -6.20
CA ASN A 361 -10.65 -12.90 -5.79
C ASN A 361 -11.71 -13.56 -6.67
N ARG A 362 -11.31 -14.13 -7.82
CA ARG A 362 -12.20 -14.83 -8.77
C ARG A 362 -11.61 -16.17 -9.19
N PRO A 363 -11.54 -17.15 -8.27
CA PRO A 363 -10.90 -18.44 -8.51
C PRO A 363 -11.51 -19.22 -9.69
N GLY A 364 -12.82 -19.09 -9.92
CA GLY A 364 -13.50 -19.72 -11.06
C GLY A 364 -13.06 -19.16 -12.41
N GLU A 365 -12.91 -17.83 -12.54
CA GLU A 365 -12.42 -17.20 -13.77
C GLU A 365 -10.96 -17.60 -14.04
N VAL A 366 -10.13 -17.71 -12.99
CA VAL A 366 -8.74 -18.19 -13.11
C VAL A 366 -8.69 -19.63 -13.57
N ALA A 367 -9.52 -20.52 -13.02
CA ALA A 367 -9.58 -21.92 -13.43
C ALA A 367 -9.93 -22.05 -14.92
N VAL A 368 -10.97 -21.36 -15.38
CA VAL A 368 -11.35 -21.35 -16.80
C VAL A 368 -10.23 -20.80 -17.68
N ALA A 369 -9.56 -19.74 -17.23
CA ALA A 369 -8.48 -19.13 -18.01
C ALA A 369 -7.24 -20.04 -18.13
N LEU A 370 -6.93 -20.85 -17.10
CA LEU A 370 -5.84 -21.85 -17.14
C LEU A 370 -6.14 -23.01 -18.09
N ASP A 371 -7.41 -23.43 -18.20
CA ASP A 371 -7.85 -24.48 -19.11
C ASP A 371 -8.02 -24.00 -20.56
N THR A 372 -8.07 -22.67 -20.76
CA THR A 372 -8.23 -22.06 -22.09
C THR A 372 -6.90 -22.04 -22.82
N ALA A 373 -6.84 -22.72 -23.97
CA ALA A 373 -5.67 -22.72 -24.84
C ALA A 373 -5.36 -21.32 -25.36
N VAL A 374 -4.09 -20.91 -25.22
CA VAL A 374 -3.58 -19.66 -25.80
C VAL A 374 -3.11 -19.94 -27.23
N ASP A 375 -3.42 -19.03 -28.16
CA ASP A 375 -3.02 -19.17 -29.56
C ASP A 375 -1.49 -19.35 -29.70
N PRO A 376 -1.01 -20.37 -30.43
CA PRO A 376 0.43 -20.63 -30.57
C PRO A 376 1.21 -19.47 -31.19
N GLY A 377 0.60 -18.67 -32.07
CA GLY A 377 1.23 -17.48 -32.63
C GLY A 377 1.41 -16.37 -31.60
N LEU A 378 0.47 -16.23 -30.66
CA LEU A 378 0.57 -15.30 -29.54
C LEU A 378 1.63 -15.75 -28.52
N ILE A 379 1.73 -17.07 -28.27
CA ILE A 379 2.82 -17.64 -27.47
C ILE A 379 4.17 -17.37 -28.14
N ALA A 380 4.30 -17.64 -29.45
CA ALA A 380 5.54 -17.38 -30.18
C ALA A 380 5.95 -15.90 -30.11
N ALA A 381 4.99 -14.97 -30.19
CA ALA A 381 5.24 -13.54 -30.02
C ALA A 381 5.71 -13.19 -28.59
N GLY A 382 5.12 -13.81 -27.56
CA GLY A 382 5.54 -13.66 -26.17
C GLY A 382 6.93 -14.22 -25.90
N ASP A 383 7.25 -15.40 -26.43
CA ASP A 383 8.55 -16.07 -26.25
C ASP A 383 9.69 -15.29 -26.89
N ALA A 384 9.44 -14.60 -28.00
CA ALA A 384 10.38 -13.72 -28.66
C ALA A 384 10.86 -12.55 -27.77
N THR A 385 10.19 -12.27 -26.64
CA THR A 385 10.58 -11.21 -25.69
C THR A 385 11.77 -11.56 -24.79
N GLY A 386 12.24 -12.81 -24.80
CA GLY A 386 13.56 -13.21 -24.30
C GLY A 386 13.69 -13.49 -22.80
N ARG A 387 12.58 -13.75 -22.08
CA ARG A 387 12.62 -14.28 -20.70
C ARG A 387 11.44 -15.21 -20.44
N THR A 388 11.72 -16.40 -19.90
CA THR A 388 10.72 -17.34 -19.39
C THR A 388 10.43 -17.02 -17.92
N PRO A 389 9.20 -16.65 -17.55
CA PRO A 389 8.84 -16.44 -16.15
C PRO A 389 8.76 -17.77 -15.38
N VAL A 390 8.81 -17.69 -14.05
CA VAL A 390 8.83 -18.86 -13.16
C VAL A 390 7.54 -18.89 -12.33
N PRO A 391 6.95 -20.07 -12.05
CA PRO A 391 5.84 -20.19 -11.12
C PRO A 391 6.13 -19.47 -9.79
N GLY A 392 5.19 -18.63 -9.36
CA GLY A 392 5.33 -17.81 -8.15
C GLY A 392 5.95 -16.43 -8.32
N ASP A 393 6.40 -16.05 -9.53
CA ASP A 393 6.78 -14.66 -9.85
C ASP A 393 5.60 -13.69 -9.66
N VAL A 394 4.38 -14.17 -9.93
CA VAL A 394 3.13 -13.51 -9.54
C VAL A 394 2.51 -14.31 -8.40
N LYS A 395 2.23 -13.64 -7.29
CA LYS A 395 1.71 -14.23 -6.06
C LYS A 395 0.20 -14.27 -6.01
N MET A 396 -0.43 -13.24 -6.57
CA MET A 396 -1.88 -13.07 -6.59
C MET A 396 -2.32 -12.33 -7.85
N VAL A 397 -3.53 -12.61 -8.29
CA VAL A 397 -4.21 -11.93 -9.39
C VAL A 397 -5.55 -11.38 -8.89
N TYR A 398 -5.78 -10.07 -9.05
CA TYR A 398 -7.10 -9.50 -8.82
C TYR A 398 -7.78 -9.15 -10.15
N LEU A 399 -9.03 -9.57 -10.28
CA LEU A 399 -9.90 -9.20 -11.38
C LEU A 399 -10.94 -8.21 -10.86
N THR A 400 -11.03 -7.04 -11.47
CA THR A 400 -11.99 -6.00 -11.10
C THR A 400 -12.36 -5.15 -12.31
N GLY A 401 -13.14 -4.10 -12.09
CA GLY A 401 -13.50 -3.12 -13.12
C GLY A 401 -13.73 -1.75 -12.48
N VAL A 402 -14.31 -0.85 -13.27
CA VAL A 402 -14.63 0.51 -12.80
C VAL A 402 -15.68 0.46 -11.69
N GLY A 403 -15.43 1.18 -10.61
CA GLY A 403 -16.25 1.24 -9.40
C GLY A 403 -17.00 2.56 -9.24
N ASP A 404 -17.97 2.54 -8.32
CA ASP A 404 -18.63 3.70 -7.76
C ASP A 404 -17.78 4.36 -6.65
N GLY A 405 -18.28 5.47 -6.09
CA GLY A 405 -17.64 6.18 -4.98
C GLY A 405 -17.95 5.55 -3.62
N PRO A 406 -17.57 6.20 -2.51
CA PRO A 406 -17.80 5.72 -1.15
C PRO A 406 -19.24 5.28 -0.86
N ARG A 407 -19.42 4.20 -0.09
CA ARG A 407 -20.72 3.65 0.33
C ARG A 407 -20.87 3.74 1.85
N VAL A 408 -22.06 4.08 2.33
CA VAL A 408 -22.43 3.83 3.73
C VAL A 408 -22.84 2.36 3.83
N LEU A 409 -22.19 1.62 4.72
CA LEU A 409 -22.59 0.25 5.06
C LEU A 409 -23.68 0.35 6.13
N THR A 410 -24.67 -0.53 6.07
CA THR A 410 -25.96 -0.38 6.76
C THR A 410 -25.83 -0.21 8.29
N GLY A 411 -26.91 0.30 8.91
CA GLY A 411 -26.95 0.62 10.34
C GLY A 411 -27.10 -0.57 11.29
N ASP A 412 -27.03 -1.81 10.80
CA ASP A 412 -27.01 -2.97 11.69
C ASP A 412 -25.60 -3.21 12.25
N SER A 413 -25.51 -3.75 13.46
CA SER A 413 -24.22 -3.96 14.13
C SER A 413 -23.36 -5.08 13.55
N SER A 414 -23.86 -5.84 12.57
CA SER A 414 -23.12 -6.95 11.94
C SER A 414 -21.99 -6.43 11.06
N GLU A 415 -22.21 -5.32 10.35
CA GLU A 415 -21.20 -4.70 9.48
C GLU A 415 -20.19 -3.82 10.24
N TRP A 416 -20.47 -3.50 11.50
CA TRP A 416 -19.57 -2.70 12.33
C TRP A 416 -18.25 -3.41 12.56
N LEU A 417 -17.15 -2.65 12.56
CA LEU A 417 -15.84 -3.14 12.94
C LEU A 417 -15.58 -3.05 14.46
N VAL A 418 -16.50 -2.41 15.19
CA VAL A 418 -16.47 -2.23 16.64
C VAL A 418 -17.49 -3.12 17.34
N ASP A 419 -17.18 -3.49 18.57
CA ASP A 419 -18.12 -4.06 19.51
C ASP A 419 -19.14 -2.99 19.97
N PRO A 420 -20.47 -3.22 19.86
CA PRO A 420 -21.48 -2.24 20.25
C PRO A 420 -21.52 -1.92 21.75
N GLY A 421 -21.03 -2.81 22.61
CA GLY A 421 -21.01 -2.59 24.05
C GLY A 421 -19.88 -1.66 24.51
N THR A 422 -18.77 -1.65 23.78
CA THR A 422 -17.52 -0.98 24.19
C THR A 422 -17.02 0.10 23.23
N GLY A 423 -17.41 0.03 21.96
CA GLY A 423 -16.84 0.87 20.90
C GLY A 423 -15.36 0.60 20.62
N LEU A 424 -14.84 -0.54 21.07
CA LEU A 424 -13.51 -1.05 20.76
C LEU A 424 -13.59 -2.01 19.54
N PRO A 425 -12.48 -2.35 18.87
CA PRO A 425 -12.51 -3.35 17.80
C PRO A 425 -13.16 -4.67 18.26
N LYS A 426 -13.92 -5.32 17.39
CA LYS A 426 -14.45 -6.67 17.66
C LYS A 426 -13.29 -7.65 17.92
N ASP A 427 -13.49 -8.63 18.79
CA ASP A 427 -12.44 -9.59 19.20
C ASP A 427 -11.83 -10.35 18.01
N ASN A 428 -12.63 -10.66 16.99
CA ASN A 428 -12.16 -11.32 15.75
C ASN A 428 -11.33 -10.41 14.82
N MET A 429 -11.22 -9.12 15.15
CA MET A 429 -10.46 -8.13 14.40
C MET A 429 -9.17 -7.75 15.11
N ILE A 430 -9.13 -7.88 16.44
CA ILE A 430 -7.88 -7.78 17.18
C ILE A 430 -7.06 -8.97 16.73
N SER A 431 -5.88 -8.73 16.17
CA SER A 431 -4.93 -9.83 16.02
C SER A 431 -4.68 -10.36 17.43
N SER A 432 -5.27 -11.49 17.79
CA SER A 432 -4.75 -12.30 18.88
C SER A 432 -3.28 -12.47 18.53
N GLY A 433 -2.37 -11.96 19.35
CA GLY A 433 -0.96 -12.26 19.17
C GLY A 433 -0.79 -13.77 19.35
N ALA A 434 -0.95 -14.55 18.27
CA ALA A 434 -0.60 -15.96 18.15
C ALA A 434 -1.06 -16.50 16.77
N GLU A 435 -0.12 -16.60 15.84
CA GLU A 435 0.18 -17.81 15.05
C GLU A 435 1.49 -17.53 14.28
N VAL A 436 2.57 -17.39 15.06
CA VAL A 436 3.89 -17.77 14.57
C VAL A 436 3.88 -19.28 14.63
N GLU A 437 4.13 -19.95 13.51
CA GLU A 437 4.50 -21.37 13.49
C GLU A 437 5.40 -21.65 14.68
N GLN A 438 5.05 -22.66 15.48
CA GLN A 438 5.90 -23.14 16.57
C GLN A 438 7.32 -23.40 16.03
N ASP A 439 8.19 -22.44 16.24
CA ASP A 439 9.60 -22.69 16.48
C ASP A 439 9.89 -22.13 17.87
N ASP A 440 10.02 -23.09 18.76
CA ASP A 440 10.32 -23.04 20.18
C ASP A 440 11.19 -21.82 20.56
N LYS A 441 10.60 -20.86 21.29
CA LYS A 441 11.30 -19.97 22.24
C LYS A 441 10.32 -19.13 23.07
N THR A 442 10.20 -19.54 24.32
CA THR A 442 9.69 -18.77 25.45
C THR A 442 10.55 -17.53 25.71
N ASP A 443 9.89 -16.39 25.84
CA ASP A 443 9.98 -15.41 26.94
C ASP A 443 9.81 -13.97 26.41
N GLY A 444 8.77 -13.30 26.90
CA GLY A 444 8.40 -11.93 26.54
C GLY A 444 9.25 -10.89 27.26
N ASP A 445 9.47 -9.75 26.61
CA ASP A 445 10.19 -8.60 27.18
C ASP A 445 9.28 -7.39 27.35
N GLY A 446 8.98 -7.09 28.61
CA GLY A 446 9.04 -5.71 29.09
C GLY A 446 10.49 -5.24 29.16
N HIS A 447 10.72 -3.93 29.01
CA HIS A 447 12.01 -3.24 28.99
C HIS A 447 13.20 -3.95 29.68
N MET A 448 14.14 -4.49 28.89
CA MET A 448 15.41 -5.01 29.40
C MET A 448 16.49 -3.93 29.52
N GLY A 449 17.06 -3.80 30.73
CA GLY A 449 18.26 -3.01 31.01
C GLY A 449 19.55 -3.64 30.45
N VAL A 450 20.67 -2.91 30.60
CA VAL A 450 21.99 -3.17 30.00
C VAL A 450 22.52 -4.61 30.22
N ALA A 451 22.20 -5.25 31.34
CA ALA A 451 22.59 -6.65 31.59
C ALA A 451 21.87 -7.67 30.68
N GLY A 452 20.65 -7.37 30.26
CA GLY A 452 19.87 -8.18 29.33
C GLY A 452 20.39 -8.13 27.89
N GLN A 453 20.87 -6.96 27.47
CA GLN A 453 21.50 -6.78 26.16
C GLN A 453 22.78 -7.61 25.99
N VAL A 454 23.58 -7.73 27.05
CA VAL A 454 24.82 -8.54 27.04
C VAL A 454 24.51 -10.04 26.95
N LYS A 455 23.45 -10.52 27.62
CA LYS A 455 23.04 -11.94 27.57
C LYS A 455 22.51 -12.34 26.19
N ASN A 456 21.75 -11.44 25.55
CA ASN A 456 21.23 -11.62 24.20
C ASN A 456 22.36 -11.64 23.14
N LEU A 457 23.36 -10.77 23.28
CA LEU A 457 24.52 -10.73 22.38
C LEU A 457 25.35 -12.03 22.47
N SER A 458 25.61 -12.54 23.69
CA SER A 458 26.32 -13.81 23.88
C SER A 458 25.58 -15.01 23.28
N GLN A 459 24.26 -15.06 23.37
CA GLN A 459 23.44 -16.11 22.75
C GLN A 459 23.47 -16.03 21.21
N ARG A 460 23.43 -14.82 20.65
CA ARG A 460 23.52 -14.61 19.18
C ARG A 460 24.90 -15.00 18.64
N ILE A 461 25.98 -14.69 19.36
CA ILE A 461 27.34 -15.10 19.00
C ILE A 461 27.47 -16.64 19.01
N ALA A 462 26.94 -17.31 20.03
CA ALA A 462 26.94 -18.78 20.10
C ALA A 462 26.09 -19.45 19.00
N CYS A 463 25.07 -18.77 18.48
CA CYS A 463 24.29 -19.24 17.34
C CYS A 463 25.07 -19.05 16.03
N LEU A 464 25.75 -17.92 15.87
CA LEU A 464 26.60 -17.63 14.71
C LEU A 464 27.77 -18.62 14.63
N GLU A 465 28.39 -18.95 15.76
CA GLU A 465 29.49 -19.90 15.87
C GLU A 465 29.08 -21.30 15.39
N ARG A 466 27.90 -21.77 15.81
CA ARG A 466 27.35 -23.07 15.35
C ARG A 466 27.04 -23.07 13.86
N SER A 467 26.47 -21.99 13.34
CA SER A 467 26.14 -21.86 11.92
C SER A 467 27.40 -21.83 11.04
N LEU A 468 28.40 -21.03 11.41
CA LEU A 468 29.67 -20.95 10.70
C LEU A 468 30.44 -22.26 10.78
N THR A 469 30.52 -22.90 11.94
CA THR A 469 31.17 -24.23 12.09
C THR A 469 30.52 -25.26 11.17
N HIS A 470 29.19 -25.26 11.07
CA HIS A 470 28.48 -26.16 10.17
C HIS A 470 28.81 -25.88 8.70
N GLN A 471 28.80 -24.62 8.26
CA GLN A 471 29.12 -24.25 6.87
C GLN A 471 30.58 -24.53 6.51
N PHE A 472 31.53 -24.24 7.39
CA PHE A 472 32.95 -24.54 7.17
C PHE A 472 33.21 -26.06 7.12
N SER A 473 32.54 -26.86 7.96
CA SER A 473 32.63 -28.33 7.88
C SER A 473 32.07 -28.92 6.57
N LYS A 474 31.19 -28.17 5.89
CA LYS A 474 30.62 -28.53 4.59
C LYS A 474 31.56 -28.11 3.46
N LEU A 475 32.22 -26.96 3.58
CA LEU A 475 33.26 -26.46 2.67
C LEU A 475 34.55 -27.29 2.72
N GLU A 476 35.02 -27.69 3.90
CA GLU A 476 36.20 -28.58 4.06
C GLU A 476 35.96 -29.96 3.42
N ARG A 477 34.72 -30.47 3.47
CA ARG A 477 34.33 -31.71 2.77
C ARG A 477 34.32 -31.58 1.25
N LEU A 478 34.11 -30.38 0.72
CA LEU A 478 34.03 -30.12 -0.72
C LEU A 478 35.37 -29.74 -1.34
N LEU A 479 36.25 -29.05 -0.60
CA LEU A 479 37.48 -28.44 -1.14
C LEU A 479 38.78 -29.06 -0.59
N GLY A 480 38.67 -29.98 0.37
CA GLY A 480 39.81 -30.62 1.04
C GLY A 480 40.41 -29.76 2.17
N PRO A 481 41.04 -30.38 3.18
CA PRO A 481 41.43 -29.70 4.43
C PRO A 481 42.56 -28.67 4.31
N ALA A 482 43.23 -28.58 3.16
CA ALA A 482 44.40 -27.70 2.97
C ALA A 482 44.06 -26.31 2.37
N THR A 483 42.81 -26.06 1.97
CA THR A 483 42.42 -24.84 1.24
C THR A 483 41.46 -23.91 1.99
N VAL A 484 40.96 -24.33 3.16
CA VAL A 484 39.97 -23.58 3.94
C VAL A 484 40.57 -23.17 5.29
N PRO A 485 40.64 -21.86 5.63
CA PRO A 485 41.04 -21.43 6.98
C PRO A 485 40.09 -22.01 8.01
N SER A 486 40.60 -22.60 9.10
CA SER A 486 39.77 -23.22 10.11
C SER A 486 38.78 -22.21 10.70
N ALA A 487 37.54 -22.64 10.96
CA ALA A 487 36.47 -21.79 11.51
C ALA A 487 36.90 -21.04 12.79
N GLN A 488 37.80 -21.63 13.58
CA GLN A 488 38.42 -21.01 14.76
C GLN A 488 39.25 -19.77 14.43
N THR A 489 39.94 -19.74 13.27
CA THR A 489 40.79 -18.60 12.85
C THR A 489 39.94 -17.40 12.42
N VAL A 490 38.83 -17.65 11.72
CA VAL A 490 37.88 -16.60 11.30
C VAL A 490 37.14 -16.03 12.51
N MET A 491 36.73 -16.89 13.45
CA MET A 491 36.08 -16.46 14.70
C MET A 491 37.01 -15.65 15.61
N ALA A 492 38.29 -16.02 15.71
CA ALA A 492 39.27 -15.22 16.46
C ALA A 492 39.42 -13.78 15.91
N ASN A 493 39.31 -13.60 14.60
CA ASN A 493 39.36 -12.28 13.96
C ASN A 493 38.05 -11.49 14.14
N LEU A 494 36.89 -12.14 14.08
CA LEU A 494 35.58 -11.52 14.35
C LEU A 494 35.43 -11.08 15.82
N LEU A 495 35.93 -11.88 16.76
CA LEU A 495 35.97 -11.55 18.20
C LEU A 495 36.90 -10.36 18.49
N ARG A 496 38.05 -10.26 17.80
CA ARG A 496 38.91 -9.08 17.87
C ARG A 496 38.21 -7.82 17.37
N PHE A 497 37.48 -7.90 16.26
CA PHE A 497 36.74 -6.77 15.69
C PHE A 497 35.60 -6.29 16.58
N SER A 498 34.84 -7.22 17.18
CA SER A 498 33.71 -6.91 18.06
C SER A 498 34.17 -6.34 19.41
N THR A 499 35.31 -6.78 19.93
CA THR A 499 35.92 -6.19 21.14
C THR A 499 36.40 -4.75 20.90
N LEU A 500 36.99 -4.48 19.72
CA LEU A 500 37.35 -3.13 19.27
C LEU A 500 36.12 -2.23 19.10
N TYR A 501 35.04 -2.75 18.52
CA TYR A 501 33.80 -2.03 18.32
C TYR A 501 33.12 -1.64 19.65
N LEU A 502 33.13 -2.54 20.63
CA LEU A 502 32.61 -2.29 21.98
C LEU A 502 33.47 -1.30 22.77
N ALA A 503 34.79 -1.34 22.62
CA ALA A 503 35.70 -0.37 23.25
C ALA A 503 35.57 1.05 22.66
N PHE A 504 35.16 1.17 21.39
CA PHE A 504 35.00 2.46 20.71
C PHE A 504 33.65 3.15 21.01
N TYR A 505 32.59 2.38 21.29
CA TYR A 505 31.23 2.91 21.49
C TYR A 505 30.67 2.78 22.92
N GLY A 506 31.29 1.97 23.79
CA GLY A 506 30.86 1.81 25.18
C GLY A 506 32.03 2.08 26.13
N GLY A 507 31.93 3.14 26.94
CA GLY A 507 32.99 3.59 27.84
C GLY A 507 33.64 2.48 28.68
N LEU A 508 34.92 2.71 29.01
CA LEU A 508 35.96 1.84 29.63
C LEU A 508 35.56 0.84 30.73
N ALA A 509 34.36 0.90 31.33
CA ALA A 509 33.94 0.01 32.39
C ALA A 509 33.62 -1.43 31.91
N VAL A 510 33.15 -1.62 30.67
CA VAL A 510 32.73 -2.94 30.15
C VAL A 510 33.91 -3.82 29.72
N ALA A 511 35.03 -3.22 29.31
CA ALA A 511 36.20 -3.96 28.83
C ALA A 511 36.92 -4.76 29.95
N SER A 512 36.78 -4.35 31.21
CA SER A 512 37.46 -4.98 32.35
C SER A 512 36.93 -6.37 32.72
N SER A 513 35.66 -6.66 32.41
CA SER A 513 35.03 -7.96 32.72
C SER A 513 35.37 -9.07 31.72
N PHE A 514 35.78 -8.72 30.49
CA PHE A 514 36.21 -9.68 29.48
C PHE A 514 37.69 -10.10 29.61
N ALA A 515 38.50 -9.33 30.33
CA ALA A 515 39.95 -9.55 30.43
C ALA A 515 40.39 -10.60 31.48
N LYS A 516 39.47 -11.18 32.27
CA LYS A 516 39.82 -12.08 33.40
C LYS A 516 40.16 -13.54 33.03
N GLY A 517 40.17 -13.90 31.74
CA GLY A 517 40.36 -15.29 31.30
C GLY A 517 41.55 -15.58 30.36
N ALA A 518 42.33 -14.59 29.94
CA ALA A 518 43.40 -14.81 28.96
C ALA A 518 44.70 -14.13 29.39
N SER A 519 45.80 -14.90 29.44
CA SER A 519 47.15 -14.35 29.61
C SER A 519 47.60 -13.76 28.27
N TRP A 520 47.70 -12.43 28.21
CA TRP A 520 48.12 -11.71 27.01
C TRP A 520 49.62 -11.42 27.08
N LYS A 521 50.46 -12.21 26.39
CA LYS A 521 51.83 -11.81 26.08
C LYS A 521 51.84 -11.02 24.77
N TRP A 522 52.01 -9.71 24.88
CA TRP A 522 52.35 -8.87 23.75
C TRP A 522 53.80 -9.14 23.35
N ARG A 523 54.03 -9.60 22.11
CA ARG A 523 55.32 -9.41 21.44
C ARG A 523 55.18 -8.18 20.53
N LYS A 524 56.16 -7.29 20.65
CA LYS A 524 56.29 -6.05 19.89
C LYS A 524 56.31 -6.29 18.39
#